data_AF-A0A0B7J3H6-F1
#
_entry.id   AF-A0A0B7J3H6-F1
#
_cell.length_a   1.000
_cell.length_b   1.000
_cell.length_c   1.000
_cell.angle_alpha   90.00
_cell.angle_beta   90.00
_cell.angle_gamma   90.00
#
_symmetry.space_group_name_H-M   'P 1'
#
loop_
_entity.id
_entity.type
_entity.pdbx_description
1 polymer ?
#
loop_
_entity_poly.entity_id
_entity_poly.type
_entity_poly.pdbx_seq_one_letter_code
_entity_poly.pdbx_strand_id
1 'polypeptide(L)' 'MTNDFFEKEQKHYVSIFLKAHCLNEHELQNLEPDKVESWQWFALDNLPDNLFLPLKRLIEKQCYLYKEIID' A
#
# COMPACT_ATOMS: atom_id res chain seq x y z
N MET A 1 3.05 6.98 -8.45
CA MET A 1 2.68 8.12 -7.59
C MET A 1 1.20 8.40 -7.74
N THR A 2 0.47 8.60 -6.64
CA THR A 2 -0.95 8.95 -6.65
C THR A 2 -1.18 10.33 -6.03
N ASN A 3 -2.36 10.88 -6.28
CA ASN A 3 -2.79 12.19 -5.81
C ASN A 3 -4.22 12.07 -5.27
N ASP A 4 -4.36 12.00 -3.94
CA ASP A 4 -5.57 11.52 -3.28
C ASP A 4 -6.16 12.56 -2.32
N PHE A 5 -7.46 12.81 -2.48
CA PHE A 5 -8.25 13.69 -1.64
C PHE A 5 -9.14 12.84 -0.72
N PHE A 6 -8.97 13.04 0.58
CA PHE A 6 -9.76 12.44 1.64
C PHE A 6 -10.71 13.51 2.17
N GLU A 7 -11.86 13.67 1.51
CA GLU A 7 -12.80 14.77 1.77
C GLU A 7 -13.32 14.77 3.21
N LYS A 8 -13.67 13.59 3.74
CA LYS A 8 -14.18 13.46 5.11
C LYS A 8 -13.15 13.94 6.13
N GLU A 9 -11.88 13.62 5.92
CA GLU A 9 -10.77 14.01 6.78
C GLU A 9 -10.19 15.39 6.44
N GLN A 10 -10.65 16.02 5.35
CA GLN A 10 -10.11 17.26 4.78
C GLN A 10 -8.59 17.21 4.56
N LYS A 11 -8.12 16.09 4.00
CA LYS A 11 -6.69 15.85 3.72
C LYS A 11 -6.44 15.63 2.25
N HIS A 12 -5.27 16.09 1.81
CA HIS A 12 -4.77 15.94 0.45
C HIS A 12 -3.36 15.35 0.50
N TYR A 13 -3.19 14.15 -0.04
CA TYR A 13 -1.91 13.44 -0.05
C TYR A 13 -1.42 13.18 -1.48
N VAL A 14 -0.16 13.50 -1.72
CA VAL A 14 0.61 12.96 -2.84
C VAL A 14 1.41 11.77 -2.31
N SER A 15 1.12 10.56 -2.79
CA SER A 15 1.77 9.33 -2.31
C SER A 15 2.81 8.84 -3.32
N ILE A 16 4.05 8.70 -2.85
CA ILE A 16 5.16 8.09 -3.59
C ILE A 16 5.29 6.64 -3.15
N PHE A 17 5.26 5.71 -4.11
CA PHE A 17 5.37 4.27 -3.85
C PHE A 17 6.75 3.78 -4.19
N LEU A 18 7.30 2.91 -3.34
CA LEU A 18 8.55 2.21 -3.52
C LEU A 18 8.32 0.71 -3.30
N LYS A 19 9.14 -0.15 -3.92
CA LYS A 19 9.14 -1.60 -3.69
C LYS A 19 10.53 -2.05 -3.26
N ALA A 20 10.59 -3.05 -2.37
CA ALA A 20 11.82 -3.64 -1.86
C ALA A 20 11.55 -5.07 -1.39
N HIS A 21 12.61 -5.86 -1.29
CA HIS A 21 12.60 -7.15 -0.60
C HIS A 21 13.04 -6.95 0.85
N CYS A 22 12.32 -7.52 1.82
CA CYS A 22 12.82 -7.66 3.17
C CYS A 22 13.78 -8.87 3.23
N LEU A 23 14.82 -8.78 4.07
CA LEU A 23 15.85 -9.83 4.16
C LEU A 23 15.55 -10.86 5.26
N ASN A 24 14.65 -10.53 6.18
CA ASN A 24 14.34 -11.25 7.41
C ASN A 24 12.82 -11.38 7.62
N GLU A 25 12.11 -11.89 6.62
CA GLU A 25 10.64 -12.03 6.62
C GLU A 25 10.06 -12.80 7.82
N HIS A 26 10.81 -13.76 8.39
CA HIS A 26 10.40 -14.56 9.54
C HIS A 26 10.40 -13.78 10.87
N GLU A 27 11.04 -12.60 10.90
CA GLU A 27 11.08 -11.74 12.08
C GLU A 27 9.94 -10.71 12.11
N LEU A 28 8.95 -10.83 11.21
CA LEU A 28 7.80 -9.92 11.15
C LEU A 28 7.08 -9.84 12.50
N GLN A 29 7.03 -8.63 13.06
CA GLN A 29 6.29 -8.31 14.28
C GLN A 29 5.50 -7.02 14.08
N ASN A 30 4.32 -6.94 14.69
CA ASN A 30 3.54 -5.72 14.72
C ASN A 30 4.02 -4.82 15.88
N LEU A 31 4.85 -3.83 15.57
CA LEU A 31 5.45 -2.93 16.57
C LEU A 31 4.57 -1.72 16.93
N GLU A 32 3.50 -1.45 16.18
CA GLU A 32 2.54 -0.34 16.42
C GLU A 32 1.09 -0.85 16.45
N PRO A 33 0.73 -1.70 17.43
CA PRO A 33 -0.59 -2.35 17.48
C PRO A 33 -1.76 -1.38 17.70
N ASP A 34 -1.50 -0.13 18.10
CA ASP A 34 -2.50 0.95 18.19
C ASP A 34 -2.89 1.52 16.82
N LYS A 35 -2.07 1.31 15.78
CA LYS A 35 -2.28 1.84 14.43
C LYS A 35 -2.66 0.79 13.41
N VAL A 36 -2.09 -0.40 13.55
CA VAL A 36 -2.26 -1.53 12.62
C VAL A 36 -2.68 -2.75 13.43
N GLU A 37 -3.76 -3.42 13.04
CA GLU A 37 -4.26 -4.60 13.77
C GLU A 37 -3.28 -5.79 13.65
N SER A 38 -2.86 -6.09 12.42
CA SER A 38 -1.87 -7.14 12.13
C SER A 38 -1.20 -6.91 10.77
N TRP A 39 -0.06 -7.57 10.57
CA TRP A 39 0.59 -7.67 9.26
C TRP A 39 0.44 -9.09 8.71
N GLN A 40 0.13 -9.19 7.42
CA GLN A 40 0.00 -10.45 6.71
C GLN A 40 0.52 -10.31 5.27
N TRP A 41 1.12 -11.38 4.77
CA TRP A 41 1.56 -11.47 3.37
C TRP A 41 0.41 -11.88 2.47
N PHE A 42 0.28 -11.22 1.32
CA PHE A 42 -0.72 -11.53 0.30
C PHE A 42 -0.03 -11.71 -1.06
N ALA A 43 -0.50 -12.67 -1.84
CA ALA A 43 -0.15 -12.74 -3.25
C ALA A 43 -0.86 -11.60 -4.01
N LEU A 44 -0.24 -11.07 -5.07
CA LEU A 44 -0.78 -9.93 -5.82
C LEU A 44 -2.09 -10.25 -6.55
N ASP A 45 -2.33 -11.52 -6.86
CA ASP A 45 -3.57 -12.03 -7.46
C ASP A 45 -4.63 -12.43 -6.43
N ASN A 46 -4.36 -12.25 -5.13
CA ASN A 46 -5.27 -12.54 -4.02
C ASN A 46 -5.24 -11.43 -2.96
N LEU A 47 -5.30 -10.17 -3.41
CA LEU A 47 -5.38 -9.01 -2.52
C LEU A 47 -6.79 -8.86 -1.92
N PRO A 48 -6.93 -8.32 -0.70
CA PRO A 48 -8.24 -7.97 -0.14
C PRO A 48 -8.97 -6.91 -0.98
N ASP A 49 -10.31 -6.93 -0.98
CA ASP A 49 -11.11 -5.97 -1.76
C ASP A 49 -11.10 -4.54 -1.18
N ASN A 50 -10.86 -4.40 0.12
CA ASN A 50 -10.94 -3.15 0.88
C ASN A 50 -9.60 -2.41 0.99
N LEU A 51 -8.88 -2.27 -0.12
CA LEU A 51 -7.57 -1.60 -0.15
C LEU A 51 -7.68 -0.11 0.20
N PHE A 52 -6.67 0.39 0.92
CA PHE A 52 -6.48 1.83 1.16
C PHE A 52 -6.41 2.60 -0.17
N LEU A 53 -7.05 3.76 -0.26
CA LEU A 53 -7.31 4.46 -1.53
C LEU A 53 -6.05 4.64 -2.41
N PRO A 54 -4.93 5.20 -1.92
CA PRO A 54 -3.68 5.28 -2.70
C PRO A 54 -3.20 3.92 -3.23
N LEU A 55 -3.25 2.86 -2.41
CA LEU A 55 -2.83 1.52 -2.82
C LEU A 55 -3.78 0.95 -3.88
N LYS A 56 -5.10 1.13 -3.71
CA LYS A 56 -6.10 0.73 -4.71
C LYS A 56 -5.81 1.36 -6.07
N ARG A 57 -5.53 2.68 -6.10
CA ARG A 57 -5.18 3.38 -7.33
C ARG A 57 -3.89 2.86 -7.97
N LEU A 58 -2.89 2.49 -7.17
CA LEU A 58 -1.68 1.86 -7.70
C LEU A 58 -2.00 0.52 -8.39
N ILE A 59 -2.74 -0.36 -7.73
CA ILE A 59 -3.12 -1.68 -8.25
C ILE A 59 -3.97 -1.56 -9.53
N GLU A 60 -4.92 -0.61 -9.57
CA GLU A 60 -5.77 -0.33 -10.74
C GLU A 60 -5.07 0.50 -11.83
N LYS A 61 -3.76 0.80 -11.68
CA LYS A 61 -2.97 1.65 -12.58
C LYS A 61 -3.55 3.07 -12.80
N GLN A 62 -4.34 3.57 -11.85
CA GLN A 62 -4.84 4.95 -11.80
C GLN A 62 -3.81 5.88 -11.15
N CYS A 63 -2.57 5.82 -11.61
CA CYS A 63 -1.46 6.54 -11.01
C CYS A 63 -0.40 6.88 -12.07
N TYR A 64 0.56 7.74 -11.71
CA TYR A 64 1.77 7.92 -12.50
C TYR A 64 2.72 6.75 -12.21
N LEU A 65 2.64 5.70 -13.02
CA LEU A 65 3.43 4.48 -12.86
C LEU A 65 4.77 4.60 -13.59
N TYR A 66 5.87 4.45 -12.85
CA TYR A 66 7.24 4.52 -13.41
C TYR A 66 7.82 3.14 -13.74
N LYS A 67 7.47 2.12 -12.93
CA LYS A 67 7.85 0.72 -13.11
C LYS A 67 6.69 -0.18 -12.66
N GLU A 68 6.55 -1.34 -13.27
CA GLU A 68 5.59 -2.36 -12.85
C GLU A 68 5.91 -2.87 -11.43
N ILE A 69 4.86 -3.32 -10.74
CA ILE A 69 4.97 -3.85 -9.37
C ILE A 69 5.78 -5.15 -9.39
N ILE A 70 5.50 -6.01 -10.38
CA ILE A 70 6.26 -7.22 -10.68
C ILE A 70 7.43 -6.84 -11.61
N ASP A 71 8.56 -7.52 -11.46
CA ASP A 71 9.74 -7.34 -12.32
C ASP A 71 9.58 -8.00 -13.70
#